data_AF-A0A1F3ENR6-F1
#
_entry.id   AF-A0A1F3ENR6-F1
#
_cell.length_a   1.000
_cell.length_b   1.000
_cell.length_c   1.000
_cell.angle_alpha   90.00
_cell.angle_beta   90.00
_cell.angle_gamma   90.00
#
_symmetry.space_group_name_H-M   'P 1'
#
loop_
_entity.id
_entity.type
_entity.pdbx_description
1 polymer ?
#
loop_
_entity_poly.entity_id
_entity_poly.type
_entity_poly.pdbx_seq_one_letter_code
_entity_poly.pdbx_strand_id
1 'polypeptide(L)' 'MNEKTIDRVISILTVLAATAILLGAFFKLQHYPYGSQLVWGGFIAQFVFSSIEINRLKKTIKKLEGKLPNA' A
#
# COMPACT_ATOMS: atom_id res chain seq x y z
N MET A 1 -8.35 9.51 14.12
CA MET A 1 -8.58 9.58 12.66
C MET A 1 -9.79 8.71 12.32
N ASN A 2 -10.66 9.15 11.40
CA ASN A 2 -11.82 8.36 10.95
C ASN A 2 -11.34 7.16 10.10
N GLU A 3 -12.03 6.01 10.16
CA GLU A 3 -11.72 4.82 9.35
C GLU A 3 -11.69 5.19 7.85
N LYS A 4 -12.63 6.01 7.37
CA LYS A 4 -12.65 6.50 5.99
C LYS A 4 -11.40 7.31 5.60
N THR A 5 -10.84 8.04 6.56
CA THR A 5 -9.62 8.84 6.33
C THR A 5 -8.39 7.94 6.25
N ILE A 6 -8.31 6.90 7.10
CA ILE A 6 -7.24 5.90 7.06
C ILE A 6 -7.23 5.20 5.70
N ASP A 7 -8.41 4.81 5.21
CA ASP A 7 -8.55 4.11 3.92
C ASP A 7 -8.06 4.96 2.76
N ARG A 8 -8.48 6.23 2.73
CA ARG A 8 -8.03 7.18 1.71
C ARG A 8 -6.53 7.41 1.77
N VAL A 9 -5.95 7.55 2.97
CA VAL A 9 -4.50 7.74 3.14
C VAL A 9 -3.73 6.52 2.65
N ILE A 10 -4.12 5.31 3.05
CA ILE A 10 -3.47 4.07 2.61
C ILE A 10 -3.55 3.95 1.08
N SER A 11 -4.72 4.20 0.48
CA SER A 11 -4.88 4.14 -0.97
C SER A 11 -3.94 5.11 -1.71
N ILE A 12 -3.82 6.36 -1.23
CA ILE A 12 -2.89 7.34 -1.81
C ILE A 12 -1.43 6.87 -1.66
N LEU A 13 -1.06 6.36 -0.48
CA LEU A 13 0.29 5.87 -0.21
C LEU A 13 0.67 4.68 -1.11
N THR A 14 -0.26 3.77 -1.36
CA THR A 14 -0.09 2.64 -2.29
C THR A 14 0.11 3.13 -3.73
N VAL A 15 -0.66 4.13 -4.17
CA VAL A 15 -0.49 4.74 -5.51
C VAL A 15 0.88 5.41 -5.64
N LEU A 16 1.32 6.14 -4.62
CA LEU A 16 2.63 6.77 -4.59
C LEU A 16 3.77 5.74 -4.61
N ALA A 17 3.63 4.64 -3.87
CA ALA A 17 4.59 3.54 -3.88
C ALA A 17 4.70 2.91 -5.27
N ALA A 18 3.57 2.60 -5.92
CA ALA A 18 3.54 2.08 -7.28
C ALA A 18 4.19 3.07 -8.28
N THR A 19 3.89 4.35 -8.16
CA THR A 19 4.50 5.41 -9.00
C THR A 19 6.00 5.49 -8.79
N ALA A 20 6.48 5.40 -7.55
CA ALA A 20 7.91 5.38 -7.24
C ALA A 20 8.63 4.17 -7.84
N ILE A 21 8.01 2.99 -7.83
CA ILE A 21 8.55 1.78 -8.48
C ILE A 21 8.69 2.01 -9.99
N LEU A 22 7.64 2.53 -10.64
CA LEU A 22 7.66 2.78 -12.09
C LEU A 22 8.70 3.83 -12.47
N LEU A 23 8.75 4.96 -11.75
CA LEU A 23 9.74 6.01 -11.97
C LEU A 23 11.16 5.51 -11.70
N GLY A 24 11.36 4.74 -10.62
CA GLY A 24 12.65 4.13 -10.32
C GLY A 24 13.11 3.18 -11.42
N ALA A 25 12.21 2.36 -11.95
CA ALA A 25 12.52 1.42 -13.03
C ALA A 25 12.87 2.18 -14.32
N PHE A 26 12.12 3.24 -14.64
CA PHE A 26 12.40 4.12 -15.76
C PHE A 26 13.78 4.79 -15.63
N PHE A 27 14.11 5.34 -14.47
CA PHE A 27 15.43 5.93 -14.21
C PHE A 27 16.56 4.91 -14.22
N LYS A 28 16.30 3.68 -13.77
CA LYS A 28 17.28 2.59 -13.85
C LYS A 28 17.62 2.26 -15.31
N LEU A 29 16.63 2.24 -16.21
CA LEU A 29 16.86 2.06 -17.65
C LEU A 29 17.69 3.19 -18.25
N GLN A 30 17.54 4.42 -17.75
CA GLN A 30 18.33 5.58 -18.13
C GLN A 30 19.73 5.62 -17.50
N HIS A 31 20.18 4.57 -16.80
CA HIS A 31 21.45 4.52 -16.08
C HIS A 31 21.59 5.59 -14.98
N TYR A 32 20.47 6.09 -14.44
CA TYR A 32 20.51 7.02 -13.31
C TYR A 32 20.98 6.30 -12.04
N PRO A 33 21.99 6.81 -11.32
CA PRO A 33 22.63 6.12 -10.19
C PRO A 33 21.71 5.86 -9.00
N TYR A 34 20.56 6.56 -8.90
CA TYR A 34 19.59 6.36 -7.82
C TYR A 34 18.31 5.60 -8.24
N GLY A 35 18.25 5.08 -9.47
CA GLY A 35 17.08 4.35 -9.96
C GLY A 35 16.77 3.10 -9.14
N SER A 36 17.81 2.34 -8.77
CA SER A 36 17.65 1.13 -7.93
C SER A 36 17.11 1.45 -6.53
N GLN A 37 17.54 2.55 -5.92
CA GLN A 37 17.09 3.00 -4.60
C GLN A 37 15.60 3.38 -4.64
N LEU A 38 15.16 4.06 -5.70
CA LEU A 38 13.74 4.37 -5.92
C LEU A 38 12.88 3.12 -6.09
N VAL A 39 13.34 2.14 -6.87
CA VAL A 39 12.63 0.86 -7.05
C VAL A 39 12.49 0.11 -5.73
N TRP A 40 13.60 -0.09 -5.02
CA TRP A 40 13.59 -0.83 -3.75
C TRP A 40 12.82 -0.08 -2.66
N GLY A 41 12.97 1.24 -2.58
CA GLY A 41 12.19 2.07 -1.66
C GLY A 41 10.69 1.96 -1.93
N GLY A 42 10.28 1.99 -3.20
CA GLY A 42 8.89 1.78 -3.60
C GLY A 42 8.37 0.39 -3.24
N PHE A 43 9.15 -0.68 -3.46
CA PHE A 43 8.76 -2.03 -3.06
C PHE A 43 8.61 -2.19 -1.54
N ILE A 44 9.55 -1.64 -0.76
CA ILE A 44 9.49 -1.66 0.70
C ILE A 44 8.25 -0.91 1.19
N ALA A 45 8.01 0.30 0.66
CA ALA A 45 6.83 1.09 0.99
C ALA A 45 5.53 0.32 0.68
N GLN A 46 5.45 -0.27 -0.52
CA GLN A 46 4.30 -1.07 -0.93
C GLN A 46 4.06 -2.25 0.01
N PHE A 47 5.12 -2.95 0.42
CA PHE A 47 5.03 -4.09 1.35
C PHE A 47 4.47 -3.66 2.71
N VAL A 48 4.96 -2.55 3.25
CA VAL A 48 4.49 -1.99 4.53
C VAL A 48 3.03 -1.57 4.45
N PHE A 49 2.65 -0.79 3.44
CA PHE A 49 1.27 -0.32 3.27
C PHE A 49 0.30 -1.46 3.03
N SER A 50 0.68 -2.46 2.23
CA SER A 50 -0.13 -3.66 1.99
C SER A 50 -0.36 -4.45 3.28
N SER A 51 0.67 -4.58 4.13
CA SER A 51 0.55 -5.26 5.43
C SER A 51 -0.45 -4.57 6.35
N ILE A 52 -0.42 -3.23 6.39
CA ILE A 52 -1.38 -2.42 7.15
C ILE A 52 -2.79 -2.60 6.60
N GLU A 53 -2.95 -2.55 5.27
CA GLU A 53 -4.24 -2.68 4.59
C GLU A 53 -4.86 -4.07 4.82
N ILE A 54 -4.07 -5.14 4.72
CA ILE A 54 -4.51 -6.52 5.01
C ILE A 54 -5.00 -6.63 6.47
N ASN A 55 -4.25 -6.08 7.42
CA ASN A 55 -4.65 -6.11 8.83
C ASN A 55 -5.96 -5.34 9.07
N ARG A 56 -6.17 -4.23 8.37
CA ARG A 56 -7.42 -3.47 8.43
C ARG A 56 -8.58 -4.25 7.82
N LEU A 57 -8.39 -4.82 6.63
CA LEU A 57 -9.38 -5.67 5.95
C LEU A 57 -9.82 -6.84 6.83
N LYS A 58 -8.87 -7.55 7.46
CA LYS A 58 -9.16 -8.64 8.41
C LYS A 58 -10.04 -8.17 9.57
N LYS A 59 -9.78 -6.99 10.14
CA LYS A 59 -10.63 -6.42 11.21
C LYS A 59 -12.03 -6.09 10.71
N THR A 60 -12.16 -5.55 9.51
CA THR A 60 -13.46 -5.24 8.89
C THR A 60 -14.26 -6.51 8.64
N ILE A 61 -13.64 -7.55 8.09
CA ILE A 61 -14.27 -8.86 7.86
C ILE A 61 -14.81 -9.43 9.18
N LYS A 62 -13.98 -9.49 10.23
CA LYS A 62 -14.40 -10.00 11.54
C LYS A 62 -15.58 -9.21 12.15
N LYS A 63 -15.61 -7.88 11.96
CA LYS A 63 -16.74 -7.03 12.39
C LYS A 63 -18.03 -7.33 11.62
N LEU A 64 -17.93 -7.66 10.33
CA LEU A 64 -19.08 -7.99 9.48
C LEU A 64 -19.61 -9.39 9.80
N GLU A 65 -18.71 -10.36 10.00
CA GLU A 65 -19.07 -11.72 10.40
C GLU A 65 -19.85 -11.74 11.72
N GLY A 66 -19.39 -11.00 12.74
CA GLY A 66 -20.12 -10.91 14.02
C GLY A 66 -21.47 -10.19 13.97
N LYS A 67 -21.82 -9.55 12.84
CA LYS A 67 -23.11 -8.88 12.61
C LYS A 67 -24.06 -9.71 11.76
N LEU A 68 -23.59 -10.82 11.18
CA LEU A 68 -24.48 -11.74 10.49
C LEU A 68 -25.36 -12.40 11.55
N PRO A 69 -26.71 -12.39 11.38
CA PRO A 69 -27.55 -13.26 12.19
C PRO A 69 -27.07 -14.68 11.96
N ASN A 70 -26.91 -15.47 13.03
CA ASN A 70 -26.57 -16.88 12.92
C ASN A 70 -27.53 -17.52 11.91
N ALA A 71 -27.00 -17.98 10.78
CA ALA A 71 -27.75 -18.74 9.78
C ALA A 71 -28.16 -20.09 10.37
#